data_AF-A0A6C0LB14-F1
#
_entry.id   AF-A0A6C0LB14-F1
#
_cell.length_a   1.000
_cell.length_b   1.000
_cell.length_c   1.000
_cell.angle_alpha   90.00
_cell.angle_beta   90.00
_cell.angle_gamma   90.00
#
_symmetry.space_group_name_H-M   'P 1'
#
loop_
_entity.id
_entity.type
_entity.pdbx_description
1 polymer ?
#
loop_
_entity_poly.entity_id
_entity_poly.type
_entity_poly.pdbx_seq_one_letter_code
_entity_poly.pdbx_strand_id
1 'polypeptide(L)' 'MNLSKFLHTKSGKYIMSVILGFGLATLFRVACKDKNCIIKYAPKSEDIDGKTYKFDNKCYNYSKSVQKCNSALETISG' A
#
# COMPACT_ATOMS: atom_id res chain seq x y z
N MET A 1 -4.05 -40.37 10.15
CA MET A 1 -5.20 -41.03 9.49
C MET A 1 -6.47 -40.82 10.33
N ASN A 2 -7.06 -39.62 10.29
CA ASN A 2 -8.34 -39.30 10.97
C ASN A 2 -9.09 -38.11 10.32
N LEU A 3 -8.55 -37.51 9.26
CA LEU A 3 -9.13 -36.33 8.62
C LEU A 3 -10.45 -36.66 7.91
N SER A 4 -10.57 -37.85 7.31
CA SER A 4 -11.80 -38.31 6.65
C SER A 4 -12.99 -38.45 7.60
N LYS A 5 -12.75 -38.84 8.87
CA LYS A 5 -13.81 -38.89 9.90
C LYS A 5 -14.30 -37.49 10.30
N PHE A 6 -13.39 -36.53 10.37
CA PHE A 6 -13.71 -35.13 10.66
C PHE A 6 -14.53 -34.50 9.52
N LEU A 7 -14.14 -34.76 8.26
CA LEU A 7 -14.85 -34.27 7.07
C LEU A 7 -16.28 -34.83 6.90
N HIS A 8 -16.52 -36.06 7.37
CA HIS A 8 -17.83 -36.73 7.25
C HIS A 8 -18.80 -36.39 8.39
N THR A 9 -18.35 -35.70 9.44
CA THR A 9 -19.23 -35.28 10.56
C THR A 9 -19.88 -33.94 10.22
N LYS A 10 -21.18 -33.76 10.54
CA LYS A 10 -21.90 -32.50 10.26
C LYS A 10 -21.14 -31.27 10.75
N SER A 11 -20.65 -31.30 11.99
CA SER A 11 -19.87 -30.20 12.58
C SER A 11 -18.53 -29.96 11.89
N GLY A 12 -17.84 -31.02 11.45
CA GLY A 12 -16.54 -30.88 10.78
C GLY A 12 -16.66 -30.34 9.35
N LYS A 13 -17.78 -30.60 8.66
CA LYS A 13 -18.09 -29.98 7.36
C LYS A 13 -18.18 -28.46 7.48
N TYR A 14 -18.86 -27.94 8.50
CA TYR A 14 -18.96 -26.49 8.74
C TYR A 14 -17.60 -25.86 9.05
N ILE A 15 -16.83 -26.47 9.95
CA ILE A 15 -15.49 -25.97 10.32
C ILE A 15 -14.56 -25.95 9.09
N MET A 16 -14.60 -26.98 8.25
CA MET A 16 -13.81 -27.02 7.02
C MET A 16 -14.22 -25.96 6.00
N SER A 17 -15.53 -25.72 5.81
CA SER A 17 -16.00 -24.64 4.93
C SER A 17 -15.53 -23.26 5.40
N VAL A 18 -15.53 -23.01 6.71
CA VAL A 18 -15.03 -21.75 7.28
C VAL A 18 -13.52 -21.62 7.08
N ILE A 19 -12.73 -22.65 7.38
CA ILE A 19 -11.27 -22.63 7.23
C ILE A 19 -10.87 -22.46 5.76
N LEU A 20 -11.55 -23.15 4.84
CA LEU A 20 -11.29 -23.02 3.41
C LEU A 20 -11.68 -21.64 2.88
N GLY A 21 -12.81 -21.08 3.32
CA GLY A 21 -13.22 -19.72 2.95
C GLY A 21 -12.21 -18.67 3.46
N PHE A 22 -11.75 -18.81 4.70
CA PHE A 22 -10.75 -17.91 5.27
C PHE A 22 -9.38 -18.06 4.58
N GLY A 23 -8.95 -19.29 4.31
CA GLY A 23 -7.72 -19.58 3.57
C GLY A 23 -7.76 -18.99 2.16
N LEU A 24 -8.86 -19.16 1.44
CA LEU A 24 -9.03 -18.58 0.10
C LEU A 24 -9.02 -17.04 0.15
N ALA A 25 -9.71 -16.44 1.13
CA ALA A 25 -9.72 -14.99 1.32
C ALA A 25 -8.31 -14.41 1.55
N THR A 26 -7.44 -15.14 2.25
CA THR A 26 -6.05 -14.70 2.47
C THR A 26 -5.21 -14.72 1.20
N LEU A 27 -5.52 -15.57 0.21
CA LEU A 27 -4.83 -15.60 -1.09
C LEU A 27 -5.17 -14.37 -1.95
N PHE A 28 -6.39 -13.85 -1.81
CA PHE A 28 -6.85 -12.64 -2.53
C PHE A 28 -6.52 -11.34 -1.80
N ARG A 29 -6.05 -11.40 -0.55
CA ARG A 29 -5.52 -10.23 0.12
C ARG A 29 -4.28 -9.80 -0.66
N VAL A 30 -4.30 -8.58 -1.20
CA VAL A 30 -3.13 -7.96 -1.84
C VAL A 30 -2.00 -7.99 -0.81
N ALA A 31 -1.11 -8.97 -0.93
CA ALA A 31 0.16 -8.98 -0.27
C ALA A 31 0.95 -7.91 -1.01
N CYS A 32 0.97 -6.72 -0.43
CA CYS A 32 1.74 -5.62 -0.94
C CYS A 32 3.19 -6.04 -1.13
N LYS A 33 3.54 -6.35 -2.38
CA LYS A 33 4.89 -6.67 -2.79
C LYS A 33 5.54 -5.36 -3.19
N ASP A 34 6.55 -4.98 -2.42
CA ASP A 34 7.43 -3.86 -2.71
C ASP A 34 6.74 -2.48 -2.74
N LYS A 35 6.80 -1.78 -3.88
CA LYS A 35 6.47 -0.36 -4.07
C LYS A 35 4.99 -0.07 -4.27
N ASN A 36 4.16 -1.11 -4.38
CA ASN A 36 2.72 -0.97 -4.63
C ASN A 36 1.91 -0.60 -3.37
N CYS A 37 2.57 -0.54 -2.21
CA CYS A 37 1.97 -0.13 -0.93
C CYS A 37 2.50 1.20 -0.41
N ILE A 38 3.24 1.95 -1.22
CA ILE A 38 3.76 3.25 -0.79
C ILE A 38 2.64 4.27 -1.00
N ILE A 39 2.01 4.67 0.10
CA ILE A 39 1.06 5.78 0.08
C ILE A 39 1.88 7.06 -0.08
N LYS A 40 2.00 7.56 -1.30
CA LYS A 40 2.74 8.79 -1.62
C LYS A 40 1.92 10.00 -1.16
N TYR A 41 2.31 10.59 -0.04
CA TYR A 41 1.74 11.85 0.44
C TYR A 41 2.50 13.03 -0.16
N ALA A 42 1.77 14.03 -0.63
CA ALA A 42 2.37 15.30 -1.01
C ALA A 42 2.88 16.01 0.25
N PRO A 43 4.11 16.56 0.24
CA PRO A 43 4.58 17.42 1.31
C PRO A 43 3.63 18.61 1.50
N LYS A 44 3.44 19.03 2.75
CA LYS A 44 2.56 20.16 3.07
C LYS A 44 3.09 21.42 2.39
N SER A 45 2.15 22.24 1.92
CA SER A 45 2.44 23.52 1.28
C SER A 45 3.32 24.42 2.15
N GLU A 46 3.07 24.49 3.47
CA GLU A 46 3.84 25.33 4.38
C GLU A 46 5.32 24.94 4.47
N ASP A 47 5.68 23.69 4.15
CA ASP A 47 7.05 23.23 4.27
C ASP A 47 7.94 23.66 3.11
N ILE A 48 7.36 23.94 1.94
CA ILE A 48 8.09 24.30 0.72
C ILE A 48 8.17 25.82 0.54
N ASP A 49 7.17 26.56 1.01
CA ASP A 49 7.09 28.01 0.80
C ASP A 49 8.12 28.76 1.65
N GLY A 50 9.04 29.47 0.99
CA GLY A 50 10.05 30.32 1.65
C GLY A 50 11.24 29.58 2.26
N LYS A 51 11.36 28.26 2.10
CA LYS A 51 12.54 27.50 2.55
C LYS A 51 13.54 27.32 1.41
N THR A 52 14.81 27.64 1.68
CA THR A 52 15.91 27.42 0.74
C THR A 52 16.51 26.04 1.01
N TYR A 53 16.50 25.17 0.01
CA TYR A 53 17.03 23.81 0.11
C TYR A 53 18.42 23.74 -0.52
N LYS A 54 19.38 23.17 0.22
CA LYS A 54 20.73 22.95 -0.28
C LYS A 54 20.83 21.53 -0.82
N PHE A 55 21.00 21.40 -2.14
CA PHE A 55 21.27 20.14 -2.81
C PHE A 55 22.52 20.29 -3.68
N ASP A 56 23.43 19.31 -3.62
CA ASP A 56 24.70 19.32 -4.37
C ASP A 56 25.49 20.64 -4.25
N ASN A 57 25.56 21.18 -3.02
CA ASN A 57 26.22 22.44 -2.69
C ASN A 57 25.63 23.70 -3.35
N LYS A 58 24.45 23.61 -3.96
CA LYS A 58 23.70 24.72 -4.57
C LYS A 58 22.39 24.95 -3.81
N CYS A 59 22.02 26.21 -3.66
CA CYS A 59 20.81 26.62 -2.97
C CYS A 59 19.67 26.81 -3.97
N TYR A 60 18.55 26.12 -3.74
CA TYR A 60 17.35 26.19 -4.57
C TYR A 60 16.18 26.75 -3.75
N ASN A 61 15.46 27.69 -4.34
CA ASN A 61 14.21 28.22 -3.79
C ASN A 61 13.06 27.69 -4.66
N TYR A 62 12.09 27.02 -4.04
CA TYR A 62 10.95 26.45 -4.75
C TYR A 62 9.76 27.41 -4.67
N SER A 63 9.24 27.82 -5.82
CA SER A 63 7.99 28.59 -5.92
C SER A 63 6.90 27.67 -6.44
N LYS A 64 5.74 27.66 -5.77
CA LYS A 64 4.59 26.85 -6.19
C LYS A 64 3.95 27.48 -7.42
N SER A 65 3.80 26.72 -8.48
CA SER A 65 3.00 27.10 -9.64
C SER A 65 1.81 26.14 -9.77
N VAL A 66 0.65 26.69 -10.13
CA VAL A 66 -0.55 25.88 -10.38
C VAL A 66 -0.37 25.23 -11.75
N GLN A 67 -0.19 23.91 -11.78
CA GLN A 67 -0.08 23.13 -13.02
C GLN A 67 -1.17 22.06 -13.06
N LYS A 68 -1.62 21.73 -14.28
CA LYS A 68 -2.51 20.58 -14.49
C LYS A 68 -1.77 19.30 -14.11
N CYS A 69 -2.40 18.49 -13.26
CA CYS A 69 -1.83 17.23 -12.79
C CYS A 69 -1.53 16.32 -13.99
N ASN A 70 -0.26 15.95 -14.18
CA ASN A 70 0.19 15.06 -15.24
C ASN A 70 0.50 13.68 -14.65
N SER A 71 -0.23 12.66 -15.08
CA SER A 71 -0.11 11.28 -14.58
C SER A 71 1.25 10.63 -14.82
N ALA A 72 2.11 11.23 -15.65
CA ALA A 72 3.49 10.77 -15.90
C ALA A 72 4.50 11.26 -14.86
N LEU A 73 4.13 12.20 -13.99
CA LEU A 73 5.02 12.74 -12.95
C LEU A 73 4.76 12.02 -11.63
N GLU A 74 5.76 11.28 -11.14
CA GLU A 74 5.71 10.62 -9.84
C GLU A 74 6.36 11.50 -8.77
N THR A 75 5.64 11.82 -7.69
CA THR A 75 6.22 12.45 -6.51
C THR A 75 7.02 11.41 -5.71
N ILE A 76 8.31 11.66 -5.52
CA ILE A 76 9.18 10.89 -4.64
C ILE A 76 9.28 11.67 -3.32
N SER A 77 8.50 11.28 -2.33
CA SER A 77 8.62 11.80 -0.97
C SER A 77 9.64 10.94 -0.23
N GLY A 78 10.84 11.46 -0.03
CA GLY A 78 11.89 10.86 0.80
C GLY A 78 11.82 11.35 2.24
#